data_AF-A0A849PAP8-F1
#
_entry.id   AF-A0A849PAP8-F1
#
_cell.length_a   1.000
_cell.length_b   1.000
_cell.length_c   1.000
_cell.angle_alpha   90.00
_cell.angle_beta   90.00
_cell.angle_gamma   90.00
#
_symmetry.space_group_name_H-M   'P 1'
#
loop_
_entity.id
_entity.type
_entity.pdbx_description
1 polymer ?
#
loop_
_entity_poly.entity_id
_entity_poly.type
_entity_poly.pdbx_seq_one_letter_code
_entity_poly.pdbx_strand_id
1 'polypeptide(L)'
;MYYTVKIGEVRLIALDTTIKDKHFGGLSEEQLNWLEKTLRQYADETTIIAMHHPPFQTLIGHMDKISLAYGGNRLHDLVKDNAQVKRVICGHLHRAIDMGFAGAIASTTPSVAHQVVLDISPDAASCWNLEPPAYKIYVHQPNVEVLSYIAYVNDYEGPYPFHEGGKLID
;
A
#
# COMPACT_ATOMS: atom_id res chain seq x y z
N MET A 1 -6.51 -15.12 -7.09
CA MET A 1 -6.49 -14.66 -8.49
C MET A 1 -5.52 -13.50 -8.63
N TYR A 2 -4.57 -13.56 -9.56
CA TYR A 2 -3.62 -12.48 -9.86
C TYR A 2 -3.77 -12.05 -11.33
N TYR A 3 -3.66 -10.75 -11.61
CA TYR A 3 -3.94 -10.19 -12.93
C TYR A 3 -3.27 -8.82 -13.13
N THR A 4 -3.37 -8.30 -14.35
CA THR A 4 -2.87 -6.98 -14.74
C THR A 4 -3.98 -6.17 -15.42
N VAL A 5 -4.00 -4.87 -15.19
CA VAL A 5 -4.87 -3.91 -15.87
C VAL A 5 -4.11 -2.63 -16.18
N LYS A 6 -4.42 -2.01 -17.32
CA LYS A 6 -3.88 -0.70 -17.70
C LYS A 6 -4.88 0.39 -17.30
N ILE A 7 -4.42 1.38 -16.54
CA ILE A 7 -5.21 2.54 -16.09
C ILE A 7 -4.48 3.79 -16.55
N GLY A 8 -4.91 4.35 -17.69
CA GLY A 8 -4.16 5.41 -18.36
C GLY A 8 -2.74 4.94 -18.72
N GLU A 9 -1.74 5.64 -18.19
CA GLU A 9 -0.32 5.31 -18.37
C GLU A 9 0.24 4.35 -17.31
N VAL A 10 -0.58 3.98 -16.31
CA VAL A 10 -0.15 3.12 -15.20
C VAL A 10 -0.55 1.67 -15.45
N ARG A 11 0.39 0.78 -15.21
CA ARG A 11 0.19 -0.65 -15.12
C ARG A 11 -0.11 -1.04 -13.67
N LEU A 12 -1.32 -1.50 -13.39
CA LEU A 12 -1.66 -2.08 -12.10
C LEU A 12 -1.53 -3.61 -12.18
N ILE A 13 -0.70 -4.18 -11.30
CA ILE A 13 -0.55 -5.62 -11.13
C ILE A 13 -1.16 -6.00 -9.78
N ALA A 14 -2.20 -6.82 -9.78
CA ALA A 14 -2.83 -7.33 -8.58
C ALA A 14 -2.32 -8.74 -8.27
N LEU A 15 -1.79 -8.91 -7.05
CA LEU A 15 -1.32 -10.18 -6.50
C LEU A 15 -2.29 -10.68 -5.43
N ASP A 16 -2.43 -12.00 -5.35
CA ASP A 16 -3.23 -12.67 -4.33
C ASP A 16 -2.32 -13.29 -3.29
N THR A 17 -2.26 -12.62 -2.14
CA THR A 17 -1.51 -13.07 -0.97
C THR A 17 -2.33 -13.91 0.00
N THR A 18 -3.63 -14.11 -0.25
CA THR A 18 -4.51 -14.78 0.71
C THR A 18 -4.24 -16.28 0.73
N ILE A 19 -4.29 -16.85 1.93
CA ILE A 19 -4.19 -18.29 2.13
C ILE A 19 -5.46 -18.74 2.84
N LYS A 20 -6.09 -19.77 2.29
CA LYS A 20 -7.33 -20.30 2.84
C LYS A 20 -7.16 -20.63 4.33
N ASP A 21 -8.09 -20.12 5.14
CA ASP A 21 -8.17 -20.36 6.59
C ASP A 21 -6.93 -19.87 7.39
N LYS A 22 -6.15 -18.92 6.84
CA LYS A 22 -5.00 -18.28 7.52
C LYS A 22 -5.15 -16.76 7.53
N HIS A 23 -4.66 -16.15 8.60
CA HIS A 23 -4.58 -14.69 8.73
C HIS A 23 -3.29 -14.10 8.15
N PHE A 24 -2.22 -14.91 8.05
CA PHE A 24 -1.01 -14.53 7.35
C PHE A 24 -1.13 -14.77 5.85
N GLY A 25 -0.34 -14.02 5.09
CA GLY A 25 -0.29 -14.13 3.64
C GLY A 25 0.93 -14.86 3.11
N GLY A 26 0.94 -15.11 1.80
CA GLY A 26 2.13 -15.60 1.11
C GLY A 26 2.01 -15.52 -0.40
N LEU A 27 3.15 -15.45 -1.08
CA LEU A 27 3.25 -15.50 -2.54
C LEU A 27 3.89 -16.83 -2.96
N SER A 28 3.19 -17.60 -3.79
CA SER A 28 3.73 -18.85 -4.32
C SER A 28 4.80 -18.60 -5.38
N GLU A 29 5.70 -19.56 -5.57
CA GLU A 29 6.71 -19.52 -6.64
C GLU A 29 6.07 -19.37 -8.02
N GLU A 30 4.92 -20.02 -8.26
CA GLU A 30 4.16 -19.86 -9.51
C GLU A 30 3.77 -18.39 -9.74
N GLN A 31 3.22 -17.74 -8.71
CA GLN A 31 2.78 -16.34 -8.79
C GLN A 31 3.97 -15.37 -8.95
N LEU A 32 5.10 -15.66 -8.31
CA LEU A 32 6.34 -14.88 -8.43
C LEU A 32 6.99 -15.04 -9.81
N ASN A 33 7.00 -16.24 -10.38
CA ASN A 33 7.47 -16.49 -11.74
C ASN A 33 6.56 -15.83 -12.78
N TRP A 34 5.25 -15.78 -12.52
CA TRP A 34 4.31 -15.02 -13.34
C TRP A 34 4.57 -13.51 -13.24
N LEU A 35 4.81 -13.00 -12.03
CA LEU A 35 5.14 -11.59 -11.80
C LEU A 35 6.42 -11.19 -12.54
N GLU A 36 7.48 -12.01 -12.47
CA GLU A 36 8.74 -11.75 -13.18
C GLU A 36 8.52 -11.59 -14.69
N LYS A 37 7.79 -12.53 -15.32
CA LYS A 37 7.47 -12.46 -16.75
C LYS A 37 6.63 -11.23 -17.08
N THR A 38 5.69 -10.89 -16.20
CA THR A 38 4.80 -9.73 -16.36
C THR A 38 5.58 -8.42 -16.28
N LEU A 39 6.49 -8.27 -15.32
CA LEU A 39 7.32 -7.08 -15.18
C LEU A 39 8.23 -6.88 -16.40
N ARG A 40 8.84 -7.97 -16.91
CA ARG A 40 9.63 -7.92 -18.15
C ARG A 40 8.78 -7.52 -19.37
N GLN A 41 7.54 -7.99 -19.46
CA GLN A 41 6.64 -7.66 -20.56
C GLN A 41 6.26 -6.17 -20.59
N TYR A 42 6.12 -5.54 -19.42
CA TYR A 42 5.70 -4.14 -19.28
C TYR A 42 6.84 -3.27 -18.72
N ALA A 43 8.08 -3.51 -19.16
CA ALA A 43 9.28 -2.86 -18.62
C ALA A 43 9.25 -1.33 -18.71
N ASP A 44 8.58 -0.78 -19.73
CA ASP A 44 8.51 0.67 -19.99
C ASP A 44 7.24 1.34 -19.40
N GLU A 45 6.39 0.60 -18.68
CA GLU A 45 5.16 1.15 -18.08
C GLU A 45 5.34 1.41 -16.58
N THR A 46 4.95 2.60 -16.12
CA THR A 46 4.91 2.91 -14.68
C THR A 46 4.02 1.90 -13.98
N THR A 47 4.57 1.17 -13.01
CA THR A 47 3.90 0.00 -12.44
C THR A 47 3.60 0.20 -10.95
N ILE A 48 2.38 -0.18 -10.57
CA ILE A 48 1.93 -0.32 -9.18
C ILE A 48 1.58 -1.78 -8.94
N ILE A 49 2.14 -2.37 -7.90
CA ILE A 49 1.77 -3.70 -7.42
C ILE A 49 0.77 -3.52 -6.28
N ALA A 50 -0.39 -4.18 -6.35
CA ALA A 50 -1.40 -4.21 -5.30
C ALA A 50 -1.51 -5.61 -4.70
N MET A 51 -1.53 -5.68 -3.36
CA MET A 51 -1.65 -6.93 -2.61
C MET A 51 -2.32 -6.68 -1.25
N HIS A 52 -2.68 -7.72 -0.50
CA HIS A 52 -3.33 -7.52 0.82
C HIS A 52 -2.30 -7.37 1.94
N HIS A 53 -1.42 -8.35 2.13
CA HIS A 53 -0.49 -8.41 3.24
C HIS A 53 0.81 -7.63 2.94
N PRO A 54 1.31 -6.77 3.84
CA PRO A 54 2.53 -6.00 3.60
C PRO A 54 3.78 -6.89 3.59
N PRO A 55 4.74 -6.64 2.69
CA PRO A 55 6.00 -7.38 2.59
C PRO A 55 7.10 -6.83 3.52
N PHE A 56 6.74 -6.18 4.63
CA PHE A 56 7.67 -5.48 5.53
C PHE A 56 7.20 -5.51 6.98
N GLN A 57 8.15 -5.28 7.91
CA GLN A 57 7.83 -5.17 9.34
C GLN A 57 7.15 -3.83 9.63
N THR A 58 5.97 -3.90 10.24
CA THR A 58 5.14 -2.75 10.58
C THR A 58 5.45 -2.19 11.97
N LEU A 59 6.17 -2.96 12.78
CA LEU A 59 6.44 -2.72 14.20
C LEU A 59 5.19 -2.79 15.09
N ILE A 60 4.05 -3.23 14.54
CA ILE A 60 2.85 -3.54 15.33
C ILE A 60 2.86 -5.05 15.57
N GLY A 61 3.29 -5.45 16.77
CA GLY A 61 3.73 -6.82 17.04
C GLY A 61 2.70 -7.92 16.74
N HIS A 62 1.41 -7.66 17.00
CA HIS A 62 0.36 -8.63 16.68
C HIS A 62 0.05 -8.70 15.17
N MET A 63 0.24 -7.61 14.43
CA MET A 63 0.03 -7.56 12.97
C MET A 63 1.21 -8.16 12.20
N ASP A 64 2.44 -7.99 12.69
CA ASP A 64 3.62 -8.60 12.06
C ASP A 64 3.55 -10.13 12.04
N LYS A 65 2.90 -10.75 13.06
CA LYS A 65 2.65 -12.20 13.12
C LYS A 65 1.71 -12.72 12.03
N ILE A 66 0.91 -11.84 11.43
CA ILE A 66 -0.06 -12.15 10.38
C ILE A 66 0.23 -11.39 9.08
N SER A 67 1.46 -10.90 8.91
CA SER A 67 1.92 -10.25 7.68
C SER A 67 2.20 -11.26 6.55
N LEU A 68 2.94 -10.84 5.52
CA LEU A 68 3.37 -11.73 4.44
C LEU A 68 4.45 -12.71 4.95
N ALA A 69 4.08 -13.97 5.16
CA ALA A 69 4.95 -14.97 5.75
C ALA A 69 6.03 -15.51 4.80
N TYR A 70 5.75 -15.59 3.50
CA TYR A 70 6.71 -16.09 2.50
C TYR A 70 6.56 -15.41 1.14
N GLY A 71 7.64 -15.45 0.35
CA GLY A 71 7.73 -14.80 -0.96
C GLY A 71 8.12 -13.32 -0.92
N GLY A 72 8.21 -12.71 0.27
CA GLY A 72 8.60 -11.30 0.45
C GLY A 72 10.00 -10.97 -0.08
N ASN A 73 11.00 -11.83 0.16
CA ASN A 73 12.36 -11.62 -0.34
C ASN A 73 12.42 -11.65 -1.88
N ARG A 74 11.75 -12.64 -2.50
CA ARG A 74 11.67 -12.75 -3.96
C ARG A 74 10.93 -11.55 -4.57
N LEU A 75 9.85 -11.09 -3.92
CA LEU A 75 9.16 -9.87 -4.32
C LEU A 75 10.07 -8.64 -4.23
N HIS A 76 10.84 -8.50 -3.14
CA HIS A 76 11.80 -7.42 -2.97
C HIS A 76 12.83 -7.40 -4.11
N ASP A 77 13.42 -8.56 -4.45
CA ASP A 77 14.40 -8.65 -5.54
C ASP A 77 13.77 -8.31 -6.89
N LEU A 78 12.55 -8.78 -7.16
CA LEU A 78 11.82 -8.43 -8.37
C LEU A 78 11.55 -6.92 -8.46
N VAL A 79 11.18 -6.26 -7.37
CA VAL A 79 11.01 -4.80 -7.36
C VAL A 79 12.33 -4.09 -7.57
N LYS A 80 13.41 -4.55 -6.95
CA LYS A 80 14.76 -3.98 -7.09
C LYS A 80 15.24 -3.99 -8.53
N ASP A 81 14.99 -5.08 -9.24
CA ASP A 81 15.44 -5.28 -10.62
C ASP A 81 14.52 -4.59 -11.66
N ASN A 82 13.39 -4.01 -11.21
CA ASN A 82 12.37 -3.40 -12.06
C ASN A 82 12.03 -1.98 -11.59
N ALA A 83 12.87 -1.01 -11.94
CA ALA A 83 12.76 0.39 -11.53
C ALA A 83 11.48 1.12 -12.00
N GLN A 84 10.74 0.55 -12.94
CA GLN A 84 9.42 1.00 -13.35
C GLN A 84 8.35 0.72 -12.29
N VAL A 85 8.59 -0.19 -11.34
CA VAL A 85 7.72 -0.39 -10.17
C VAL A 85 7.93 0.77 -9.20
N LYS A 86 6.89 1.60 -9.05
CA LYS A 86 6.93 2.79 -8.19
C LYS A 86 6.26 2.59 -6.84
N ARG A 87 5.28 1.69 -6.76
CA ARG A 87 4.51 1.45 -5.53
C ARG A 87 4.20 -0.03 -5.33
N VAL A 88 4.25 -0.46 -4.07
CA VAL A 88 3.65 -1.70 -3.59
C VAL A 88 2.58 -1.32 -2.56
N ILE A 89 1.32 -1.40 -2.95
CA ILE A 89 0.19 -0.94 -2.11
C ILE A 89 -0.47 -2.13 -1.43
N CYS A 90 -0.73 -1.97 -0.14
CA CYS A 90 -1.17 -3.01 0.76
C CYS A 90 -2.40 -2.58 1.57
N GLY A 91 -3.15 -3.56 2.05
CA GLY A 91 -4.23 -3.39 3.03
C GLY A 91 -3.79 -3.91 4.40
N HIS A 92 -4.63 -4.78 4.97
CA HIS A 92 -4.38 -5.59 6.18
C HIS A 92 -4.27 -4.80 7.50
N LEU A 93 -3.49 -3.73 7.53
CA LEU A 93 -3.16 -2.98 8.75
C LEU A 93 -4.23 -2.00 9.20
N HIS A 94 -5.17 -1.66 8.31
CA HIS A 94 -6.18 -0.62 8.56
C HIS A 94 -5.52 0.64 9.13
N ARG A 95 -4.37 1.05 8.57
CA ARG A 95 -3.67 2.29 8.90
C ARG A 95 -2.69 2.65 7.82
N ALA A 96 -2.32 3.91 7.74
CA ALA A 96 -1.24 4.36 6.87
C ALA A 96 0.13 4.01 7.48
N ILE A 97 0.91 3.26 6.72
CA ILE A 97 2.34 3.01 6.97
C ILE A 97 3.02 3.11 5.61
N ASP A 98 4.17 3.78 5.53
CA ASP A 98 4.93 3.96 4.30
C ASP A 98 6.39 3.60 4.58
N MET A 99 6.99 2.81 3.69
CA MET A 99 8.37 2.38 3.78
C MET A 99 9.02 2.37 2.39
N GLY A 100 10.28 2.81 2.28
CA GLY A 100 11.09 2.54 1.10
C GLY A 100 11.27 1.03 0.88
N PHE A 101 11.03 0.55 -0.34
CA PHE A 101 11.04 -0.88 -0.66
C PHE A 101 11.71 -1.09 -2.02
N ALA A 102 12.98 -1.47 -2.02
CA ALA A 102 13.73 -1.80 -3.23
C ALA A 102 13.68 -0.74 -4.36
N GLY A 103 13.70 0.55 -3.99
CA GLY A 103 13.58 1.68 -4.94
C GLY A 103 12.15 2.14 -5.22
N ALA A 104 11.14 1.38 -4.77
CA ALA A 104 9.74 1.78 -4.72
C ALA A 104 9.34 2.27 -3.31
N ILE A 105 8.08 2.64 -3.13
CA ILE A 105 7.46 2.80 -1.81
C ILE A 105 6.46 1.67 -1.59
N ALA A 106 6.63 0.90 -0.53
CA ALA A 106 5.63 -0.03 -0.04
C ALA A 106 4.76 0.68 1.02
N SER A 107 3.44 0.52 0.96
CA SER A 107 2.56 1.21 1.90
C SER A 107 1.30 0.46 2.23
N THR A 108 0.78 0.64 3.45
CA THR A 108 -0.58 0.23 3.83
C THR A 108 -1.53 1.42 3.79
N THR A 109 -2.83 1.14 3.66
CA THR A 109 -3.90 2.14 3.58
C THR A 109 -4.80 2.04 4.82
N PRO A 110 -5.30 3.17 5.35
CA PRO A 110 -6.37 3.16 6.35
C PRO A 110 -7.59 2.38 5.86
N SER A 111 -8.38 1.87 6.82
CA SER A 111 -9.67 1.28 6.51
C SER A 111 -10.72 2.37 6.34
N VAL A 112 -11.75 2.07 5.56
CA VAL A 112 -12.97 2.88 5.50
C VAL A 112 -13.91 2.64 6.70
N ALA A 113 -13.48 1.84 7.68
CA ALA A 113 -14.21 1.52 8.90
C ALA A 113 -13.32 1.71 10.16
N HIS A 114 -13.04 0.63 10.91
CA HIS A 114 -12.20 0.67 12.10
C HIS A 114 -10.71 0.58 11.76
N GLN A 115 -9.86 1.19 12.59
CA GLN A 115 -8.40 1.19 12.45
C GLN A 115 -7.75 0.30 13.51
N VAL A 116 -6.57 -0.26 13.20
CA VAL A 116 -5.72 -0.90 14.22
C VAL A 116 -5.09 0.20 15.08
N VAL A 117 -5.17 0.05 16.41
CA VAL A 117 -4.57 1.00 17.35
C VAL A 117 -3.07 1.09 17.12
N LEU A 118 -2.55 2.32 17.05
CA LEU A 118 -1.09 2.55 17.01
C LEU A 118 -0.48 2.28 18.38
N ASP A 119 0.07 1.09 18.53
CA ASP A 119 0.97 0.73 19.61
C ASP A 119 2.09 -0.14 19.02
N ILE A 120 3.30 0.41 18.99
CA ILE A 120 4.48 -0.25 18.41
C ILE A 120 5.21 -1.14 19.41
N SER A 121 4.65 -1.36 20.59
CA SER A 121 5.19 -2.36 21.51
C SER A 121 5.07 -3.76 20.89
N PRO A 122 6.14 -4.60 20.94
CA PRO A 122 6.08 -5.97 20.41
C PRO A 122 4.99 -6.85 21.05
N ASP A 123 4.58 -6.51 22.27
CA ASP A 123 3.57 -7.17 23.09
C ASP A 123 2.27 -6.36 23.24
N ALA A 124 2.10 -5.30 22.43
CA ALA A 124 0.89 -4.49 22.41
C ALA A 124 -0.37 -5.35 22.22
N ALA A 125 -1.43 -4.99 22.94
CA ALA A 125 -2.72 -5.65 22.83
C ALA A 125 -3.28 -5.52 21.40
N SER A 126 -3.96 -6.57 20.93
CA SER A 126 -4.66 -6.54 19.64
C SER A 126 -5.95 -5.73 19.78
N CYS A 127 -5.84 -4.43 19.53
CA CYS A 127 -6.92 -3.46 19.73
C CYS A 127 -7.20 -2.68 18.43
N TRP A 128 -8.46 -2.28 18.29
CA TRP A 128 -8.93 -1.41 17.22
C TRP A 128 -9.67 -0.21 17.80
N ASN A 129 -9.75 0.87 17.04
CA ASN A 129 -10.51 2.07 17.40
C ASN A 129 -11.27 2.62 16.19
N LEU A 130 -11.97 3.74 16.41
CA LEU A 130 -12.69 4.49 15.39
C LEU A 130 -11.93 5.76 15.02
N GLU A 131 -10.59 5.69 14.93
CA GLU A 131 -9.83 6.73 14.22
C GLU A 131 -10.47 6.99 12.85
N PRO A 132 -10.45 8.24 12.36
CA PRO A 132 -11.10 8.63 11.12
C PRO A 132 -10.92 7.63 9.97
N PRO A 133 -12.02 7.10 9.40
CA PRO A 133 -11.94 6.25 8.22
C PRO A 133 -11.38 7.06 7.04
N ALA A 134 -10.50 6.45 6.25
CA ALA A 134 -9.82 7.11 5.15
C ALA A 134 -9.46 6.14 4.02
N TYR A 135 -9.11 6.69 2.86
CA TYR A 135 -8.62 5.96 1.70
C TYR A 135 -7.44 6.69 1.06
N LYS A 136 -6.60 5.97 0.31
CA LYS A 136 -5.50 6.58 -0.45
C LYS A 136 -5.91 6.87 -1.89
N ILE A 137 -5.61 8.07 -2.37
CA ILE A 137 -5.73 8.45 -3.79
C ILE A 137 -4.32 8.45 -4.37
N TYR A 138 -4.10 7.67 -5.42
CA TYR A 138 -2.83 7.67 -6.16
C TYR A 138 -2.98 8.48 -7.43
N VAL A 139 -2.05 9.40 -7.66
CA VAL A 139 -2.04 10.27 -8.84
C VAL A 139 -0.73 10.06 -9.59
N HIS A 140 -0.86 9.86 -10.90
CA HIS A 140 0.26 9.78 -11.85
C HIS A 140 0.18 10.99 -12.78
N GLN A 141 1.31 11.70 -12.97
CA GLN A 141 1.41 12.81 -13.92
C GLN A 141 2.72 12.71 -14.72
N PRO A 142 2.79 13.25 -15.94
CA PRO A 142 4.06 13.42 -16.63
C PRO A 142 5.05 14.21 -15.76
N ASN A 143 6.26 13.67 -15.55
CA ASN A 143 7.35 14.22 -14.71
C ASN A 143 7.16 14.19 -13.19
N VAL A 144 6.01 13.73 -12.69
CA VAL A 144 5.82 13.45 -11.26
C VAL A 144 5.67 11.93 -11.15
N GLU A 145 6.51 11.28 -10.34
CA GLU A 145 6.28 9.87 -10.03
C GLU A 145 4.88 9.68 -9.38
N VAL A 146 4.51 8.45 -9.03
CA VAL A 146 3.20 8.19 -8.42
C VAL A 146 3.10 8.83 -7.04
N LEU A 147 2.40 9.95 -6.86
CA LEU A 147 2.14 10.53 -5.52
C LEU A 147 0.87 9.94 -4.91
N SER A 148 0.77 9.99 -3.58
CA SER A 148 -0.41 9.51 -2.86
C SER A 148 -0.92 10.52 -1.83
N TYR A 149 -2.23 10.73 -1.79
CA TYR A 149 -2.92 11.47 -0.74
C TYR A 149 -3.68 10.50 0.18
N ILE A 150 -3.87 10.87 1.44
CA ILE A 150 -4.89 10.28 2.30
C ILE A 150 -6.09 11.23 2.27
N ALA A 151 -7.26 10.70 1.94
CA ALA A 151 -8.53 11.41 2.00
C ALA A 151 -9.43 10.71 3.04
N TYR A 152 -10.04 11.49 3.92
CA TYR A 152 -10.97 10.96 4.91
C TYR A 152 -12.34 10.70 4.26
N VAL A 153 -13.04 9.69 4.78
CA VAL A 153 -14.39 9.32 4.31
C VAL A 153 -15.44 10.32 4.81
N ASN A 154 -15.23 10.86 6.01
CA ASN A 154 -16.17 11.77 6.64
C ASN A 154 -15.94 13.22 6.21
N ASP A 155 -17.02 14.00 6.22
CA ASP A 155 -16.93 15.45 6.15
C ASP A 155 -16.51 16.03 7.51
N TYR A 156 -15.70 17.09 7.46
CA TYR A 156 -15.26 17.85 8.62
C TYR A 156 -15.64 19.32 8.44
N GLU A 157 -15.76 20.06 9.53
CA GLU A 157 -16.11 21.47 9.51
C GLU A 157 -15.11 22.29 8.66
N GLY A 158 -15.63 23.17 7.80
CA GLY A 158 -14.86 23.95 6.82
C GLY A 158 -15.35 23.73 5.37
N PRO A 159 -14.52 24.03 4.34
CA PRO A 159 -13.21 24.67 4.43
C PRO A 159 -13.32 26.13 4.86
N TYR A 160 -12.44 26.53 5.79
CA TYR A 160 -12.23 27.93 6.10
C TYR A 160 -11.19 28.50 5.13
N PRO A 161 -11.42 29.68 4.53
CA PRO A 161 -10.43 30.26 3.64
C PRO A 161 -9.22 30.71 4.44
N PHE A 162 -8.01 30.48 3.92
CA PHE A 162 -6.80 31.14 4.44
C PHE A 162 -6.80 32.65 4.16
N HIS A 163 -7.61 33.11 3.20
CA HIS A 163 -7.64 34.52 2.80
C HIS A 163 -9.04 35.10 2.79
N GLU A 164 -9.20 36.30 3.39
CA GLU A 164 -10.40 37.12 3.28
C GLU A 164 -10.02 38.55 2.90
N GLY A 165 -10.66 39.09 1.86
CA GLY A 165 -10.31 40.42 1.34
C GLY A 165 -8.85 40.57 0.86
N GLY A 166 -8.24 39.48 0.41
CA GLY A 166 -6.84 39.45 -0.06
C GLY A 166 -5.79 39.43 1.06
N LYS A 167 -6.20 39.27 2.33
CA LYS A 167 -5.30 39.12 3.46
C LYS A 167 -5.36 37.71 4.01
N LEU A 168 -4.21 37.19 4.41
CA LEU A 168 -4.08 35.96 5.18
C LEU A 168 -4.79 36.14 6.55
N ILE A 169 -5.63 35.18 6.95
CA ILE A 169 -6.49 35.26 8.16
C ILE A 169 -6.27 34.13 9.18
N ASP A 170 -5.25 33.29 8.99
CA ASP A 170 -4.85 32.24 9.92
C ASP A 170 -3.74 32.67 10.90
#